data_AF-A0A839QNP0-F1
#
_entry.id   AF-A0A839QNP0-F1
#
_cell.length_a   1.000
_cell.length_b   1.000
_cell.length_c   1.000
_cell.angle_alpha   90.00
_cell.angle_beta   90.00
_cell.angle_gamma   90.00
#
_symmetry.space_group_name_H-M   'P 1'
#
loop_
_entity.id
_entity.type
_entity.pdbx_description
1 polymer ?
#
loop_
_entity_poly.entity_id
_entity_poly.type
_entity_poly.pdbx_seq_one_letter_code
_entity_poly.pdbx_strand_id
1 'polypeptide(L)'
;MAESTFKGMSPAAVKNSGQSLTDAAQSIGQALESAIDAMEAIEWIGEDREHFITTYCVPLSEELTLVEELRTLGQHLVTEADQQLTASAA
;
A
#
# COMPACT_ATOMS: atom_id res chain seq x y z
N MET A 1 -3.10 -27.25 -21.05
CA MET A 1 -3.91 -26.46 -20.11
C MET A 1 -2.93 -25.60 -19.34
N ALA A 2 -3.05 -24.26 -19.42
CA ALA A 2 -2.19 -23.37 -18.65
C ALA A 2 -2.43 -23.63 -17.16
N GLU A 3 -1.38 -24.04 -16.45
CA GLU A 3 -1.43 -24.26 -15.01
C GLU A 3 -1.61 -22.90 -14.34
N SER A 4 -2.70 -22.72 -13.58
CA SER A 4 -2.91 -21.51 -12.78
C SER A 4 -1.77 -21.41 -11.76
N THR A 5 -0.96 -20.34 -11.82
CA THR A 5 0.09 -20.09 -10.82
C THR A 5 -0.50 -19.87 -9.42
N PHE A 6 -1.80 -19.57 -9.33
CA PHE A 6 -2.54 -19.48 -8.08
C PHE A 6 -3.21 -20.82 -7.73
N LYS A 7 -2.74 -21.46 -6.66
CA LYS A 7 -3.39 -22.63 -6.08
C LYS A 7 -4.58 -22.18 -5.25
N GLY A 8 -5.80 -22.60 -5.64
CA GLY A 8 -7.01 -22.45 -4.82
C GLY A 8 -7.78 -21.13 -4.98
N MET A 9 -7.37 -20.23 -5.88
CA MET A 9 -8.09 -18.98 -6.15
C MET A 9 -8.20 -18.76 -7.66
N SER A 10 -9.37 -18.31 -8.16
CA SER A 10 -9.53 -17.98 -9.58
C SER A 10 -8.79 -16.67 -9.90
N PRO A 11 -8.31 -16.47 -11.14
CA PRO A 11 -7.66 -15.22 -11.53
C PRO A 11 -8.53 -13.98 -11.25
N ALA A 12 -9.85 -14.08 -11.47
CA ALA A 12 -10.77 -12.99 -11.15
C ALA A 12 -10.82 -12.66 -9.65
N ALA A 13 -10.78 -13.66 -8.77
CA ALA A 13 -10.74 -13.44 -7.32
C ALA A 13 -9.40 -12.85 -6.86
N VAL A 14 -8.29 -13.25 -7.48
CA VAL A 14 -6.97 -12.65 -7.23
C VAL A 14 -6.96 -11.19 -7.68
N LYS A 15 -7.49 -10.88 -8.87
CA LYS A 15 -7.62 -9.50 -9.37
C LYS A 15 -8.40 -8.62 -8.40
N ASN A 16 -9.56 -9.09 -7.94
CA ASN A 16 -10.38 -8.35 -6.97
C ASN A 16 -9.65 -8.12 -5.64
N SER A 17 -8.88 -9.12 -5.18
CA SER A 17 -8.07 -9.02 -3.96
C SER A 17 -6.94 -8.01 -4.13
N GLY A 18 -6.22 -8.05 -5.26
CA GLY A 18 -5.17 -7.09 -5.60
C GLY A 18 -5.71 -5.67 -5.68
N GLN A 19 -6.87 -5.47 -6.33
CA GLN A 19 -7.56 -4.18 -6.37
C GLN A 19 -7.90 -3.68 -4.95
N SER A 20 -8.47 -4.55 -4.11
CA SER A 20 -8.83 -4.19 -2.73
C SER A 20 -7.61 -3.80 -1.89
N LEU A 21 -6.46 -4.47 -2.10
CA LEU A 21 -5.20 -4.12 -1.45
C LEU A 21 -4.67 -2.76 -1.92
N THR A 22 -4.72 -2.49 -3.22
CA THR A 22 -4.34 -1.19 -3.79
C THR A 22 -5.21 -0.05 -3.24
N ASP A 23 -6.53 -0.25 -3.18
CA ASP A 23 -7.48 0.74 -2.67
C ASP A 23 -7.28 1.01 -1.16
N ALA A 24 -7.04 -0.06 -0.39
CA ALA A 24 -6.72 0.06 1.03
C ALA A 24 -5.40 0.80 1.26
N ALA A 25 -4.35 0.45 0.50
CA ALA A 25 -3.06 1.14 0.57
C ALA A 25 -3.21 2.63 0.23
N GLN A 26 -3.97 2.98 -0.81
CA GLN A 26 -4.23 4.38 -1.15
C GLN A 26 -4.93 5.13 -0.01
N SER A 27 -5.94 4.51 0.61
CA SER A 27 -6.69 5.12 1.72
C SER A 27 -5.81 5.34 2.96
N ILE A 28 -4.97 4.36 3.30
CA ILE A 28 -4.04 4.47 4.43
C ILE A 28 -2.96 5.52 4.15
N GLY A 29 -2.41 5.53 2.93
CA GLY A 29 -1.40 6.51 2.51
C GLY A 29 -1.89 7.94 2.65
N GLN A 30 -3.11 8.23 2.17
CA GLN A 30 -3.73 9.56 2.31
C GLN A 30 -3.93 9.96 3.79
N ALA A 31 -4.29 9.01 4.65
CA ALA A 31 -4.45 9.26 6.08
C ALA A 31 -3.11 9.54 6.76
N LEU A 32 -2.05 8.81 6.40
CA LEU A 32 -0.69 9.03 6.91
C LEU A 32 -0.12 10.37 6.44
N GLU A 33 -0.25 10.70 5.16
CA GLU A 33 0.15 12.01 4.60
C GLU A 33 -0.55 13.15 5.36
N SER A 34 -1.87 13.04 5.56
CA SER A 34 -2.64 14.03 6.33
C SER A 34 -2.16 14.16 7.78
N ALA A 35 -1.76 13.04 8.41
CA ALA A 35 -1.22 13.06 9.77
C ALA A 35 0.16 13.72 9.82
N ILE A 36 1.04 13.45 8.84
CA ILE A 36 2.34 14.10 8.73
C ILE A 36 2.17 15.61 8.52
N ASP A 37 1.33 16.02 7.59
CA ASP A 37 1.05 17.44 7.33
C ASP A 37 0.53 18.15 8.60
N ALA A 38 -0.38 17.51 9.34
CA ALA A 38 -0.89 18.05 10.60
C ALA A 38 0.21 18.18 11.66
N MET A 39 1.15 17.24 11.71
CA MET A 39 2.27 17.24 12.65
C MET A 39 3.34 18.26 12.29
N GLU A 40 3.61 18.45 11.00
CA GLU A 40 4.51 19.50 10.49
C GLU A 40 3.93 20.91 10.71
N ALA A 41 2.60 21.05 10.65
CA ALA A 41 1.92 22.31 10.95
C ALA A 41 1.99 22.71 12.44
N ILE A 42 2.33 21.77 13.33
CA ILE A 42 2.61 22.10 14.73
C ILE A 42 3.99 22.75 14.78
N GLU A 43 4.03 24.09 14.75
CA GLU A 43 5.24 24.87 15.02
C GLU A 43 5.67 24.72 16.48
N TRP A 44 6.24 23.56 16.84
CA TRP A 44 6.85 23.36 18.14
C TRP A 44 8.18 24.10 18.18
N ILE A 45 8.20 25.26 18.82
CA ILE A 45 9.41 26.05 19.09
C ILE A 45 9.80 25.79 20.55
N GLY A 46 10.69 24.83 20.80
CA GLY A 46 11.14 24.43 22.14
C GLY A 46 12.23 23.36 22.10
N GLU A 47 12.90 23.11 23.23
CA GLU A 47 14.00 22.13 23.35
C GLU A 47 13.58 20.71 22.91
N ASP A 48 12.32 20.34 23.11
CA ASP A 48 11.80 19.01 22.78
C ASP A 48 11.37 18.83 21.32
N ARG A 49 11.55 19.84 20.44
CA ARG A 49 11.14 19.78 19.03
C ARG A 49 11.77 18.58 18.31
N GLU A 50 13.06 18.35 18.51
CA GLU A 50 13.77 17.25 17.87
C GLU A 50 13.26 15.89 18.38
N HIS A 51 12.97 15.78 19.68
CA HIS A 51 12.35 14.58 20.24
C HIS A 51 10.96 14.33 19.64
N PHE A 52 10.12 15.37 19.51
CA PHE A 52 8.81 15.28 18.86
C PHE A 52 8.90 14.77 17.42
N ILE A 53 9.78 15.34 16.60
CA ILE A 53 9.99 14.91 15.21
C ILE A 53 10.43 13.45 15.16
N THR A 54 11.38 13.07 16.00
CA THR A 54 11.95 11.71 15.98
C THR A 54 10.96 10.66 16.51
N THR A 55 10.14 11.01 17.49
CA THR A 55 9.19 10.09 18.12
C THR A 55 7.91 9.94 17.32
N TYR A 56 7.47 10.97 16.60
CA TYR A 56 6.17 10.95 15.94
C TYR A 56 6.23 11.08 14.43
N CYS A 57 7.08 11.94 13.87
CA CYS A 57 7.15 12.11 12.41
C CYS A 57 7.92 10.97 11.72
N VAL A 58 9.05 10.52 12.30
CA VAL A 58 9.86 9.45 11.71
C VAL A 58 9.09 8.12 11.58
N PRO A 59 8.36 7.63 12.61
CA PRO A 59 7.58 6.41 12.46
C PRO A 59 6.47 6.52 11.42
N LEU A 60 5.82 7.69 11.28
CA LEU A 60 4.79 7.90 10.26
C LEU A 60 5.36 7.77 8.83
N SER A 61 6.60 8.21 8.62
CA SER A 61 7.32 8.04 7.36
C SER A 61 7.73 6.58 7.09
N GLU A 62 8.05 5.80 8.13
CA GLU A 62 8.31 4.36 8.00
C GLU A 62 7.04 3.60 7.58
N GLU A 63 5.89 3.96 8.16
CA GLU A 63 4.58 3.39 7.79
C GLU A 63 4.17 3.71 6.34
N LEU A 64 4.58 4.86 5.79
CA LEU A 64 4.37 5.17 4.37
C LEU A 64 5.10 4.18 3.45
N THR A 65 6.30 3.75 3.83
CA THR A 65 7.05 2.73 3.05
C THR A 65 6.26 1.42 2.99
N LEU A 66 5.70 0.98 4.12
CA LEU A 66 4.88 -0.23 4.18
C LEU A 66 3.61 -0.10 3.32
N VAL A 67 3.00 1.08 3.28
CA VAL A 67 1.85 1.35 2.41
C VAL A 67 2.22 1.27 0.93
N GLU A 68 3.38 1.78 0.53
CA GLU A 68 3.86 1.66 -0.84
C GLU A 68 4.14 0.21 -1.24
N GLU A 69 4.69 -0.59 -0.33
CA GLU A 69 4.89 -2.03 -0.53
C GLU A 69 3.55 -2.76 -0.70
N LEU A 70 2.54 -2.44 0.12
CA LEU A 70 1.19 -2.99 0.02
C LEU A 70 0.53 -2.65 -1.32
N ARG A 71 0.68 -1.40 -1.76
CA ARG A 71 0.17 -0.94 -3.07
C ARG A 71 0.83 -1.71 -4.20
N THR A 72 2.15 -1.87 -4.15
CA THR A 72 2.95 -2.59 -5.14
C THR A 72 2.54 -4.06 -5.21
N LEU A 73 2.32 -4.70 -4.07
CA LEU A 73 1.82 -6.07 -3.99
C LEU A 73 0.43 -6.20 -4.66
N GLY A 74 -0.49 -5.27 -4.37
CA GLY A 74 -1.82 -5.25 -4.99
C GLY A 74 -1.74 -5.14 -6.52
N GLN A 75 -0.89 -4.25 -7.04
CA GLN A 75 -0.65 -4.07 -8.47
C GLN A 75 -0.05 -5.32 -9.13
N HIS A 76 0.86 -6.00 -8.43
CA HIS A 76 1.46 -7.24 -8.91
C HIS A 76 0.42 -8.35 -9.05
N LEU A 77 -0.45 -8.53 -8.04
CA LEU A 77 -1.54 -9.51 -8.07
C LEU A 77 -2.53 -9.25 -9.20
N VAL A 78 -2.88 -7.98 -9.45
CA VAL A 78 -3.74 -7.60 -10.59
C VAL A 78 -3.07 -7.97 -11.91
N THR A 79 -1.79 -7.67 -12.05
CA THR A 79 -1.02 -7.95 -13.27
C THR A 79 -0.92 -9.45 -13.55
N GLU A 80 -0.56 -10.24 -12.55
CA GLU A 80 -0.47 -11.71 -12.68
C GLU A 80 -1.84 -12.33 -13.01
N ALA A 81 -2.92 -11.84 -12.40
CA ALA A 81 -4.27 -12.28 -12.70
C ALA A 81 -4.68 -11.98 -14.16
N ASP A 82 -4.38 -10.78 -14.65
CA ASP A 82 -4.69 -10.38 -16.04
C ASP A 82 -3.88 -11.19 -17.07
N GLN A 83 -2.61 -11.48 -16.77
CA GLN A 83 -1.77 -12.35 -17.61
C GLN A 83 -2.35 -13.77 -17.70
N GLN A 84 -2.81 -14.34 -16.59
CA GLN A 84 -3.44 -15.66 -16.59
C GLN A 84 -4.79 -15.67 -17.31
N LEU A 85 -5.63 -14.64 -17.14
CA LEU A 85 -6.89 -14.53 -17.88
C LEU A 85 -6.65 -14.49 -19.39
N THR A 86 -5.64 -13.73 -19.82
CA THR A 86 -5.27 -13.62 -21.23
C THR A 86 -4.71 -14.95 -21.77
N ALA A 87 -3.81 -15.60 -21.02
CA ALA A 87 -3.24 -16.88 -21.39
C ALA A 87 -4.28 -18.02 -21.42
N SER A 88 -5.35 -17.91 -20.63
CA SER A 88 -6.45 -18.89 -20.59
C SER A 88 -7.45 -18.70 -21.74
N ALA A 89 -7.47 -17.51 -22.36
CA ALA A 89 -8.36 -17.16 -23.46
C ALA A 89 -7.74 -17.38 -24.86
N ALA A 90 -6.43 -17.65 -24.93
CA ALA A 90 -5.67 -17.98 -26.13
C ALA A 90 -5.58 -19.49 -26.36
#